data_AF-A0A0F8Y7I5-F1
#
_entry.id   AF-A0A0F8Y7I5-F1
#
_cell.length_a   1.000
_cell.length_b   1.000
_cell.length_c   1.000
_cell.angle_alpha   90.00
_cell.angle_beta   90.00
_cell.angle_gamma   90.00
#
_symmetry.space_group_name_H-M   'P 1'
#
loop_
_entity.id
_entity.type
_entity.pdbx_description
1 polymer ?
#
loop_
_entity_poly.entity_id
_entity_poly.type
_entity_poly.pdbx_seq_one_letter_code
_entity_poly.pdbx_strand_id
1 'polypeptide(L)' 'MLRQKRDICFEQIVMHIGKGDLVDIIANPNQNKYPGQKILIVDINGYIWLVPFVQEQENVYFL' A
#
# COMPACT_ATOMS: atom_id res chain seq x y z
N MET A 1 -7.17 2.65 10.03
CA MET A 1 -8.50 2.17 9.64
C MET A 1 -8.37 1.48 8.28
N LEU A 2 -8.58 0.16 8.21
CA LEU A 2 -8.72 -0.59 6.94
C LEU A 2 -9.91 -1.56 6.98
N ARG A 3 -10.29 -2.05 8.17
CA ARG A 3 -11.39 -3.02 8.35
C ARG A 3 -12.81 -2.48 8.21
N GLN A 4 -13.06 -1.17 8.33
CA GLN A 4 -14.45 -0.69 8.51
C GLN A 4 -15.31 -0.68 7.22
N LYS A 5 -14.71 -0.81 6.03
CA LYS A 5 -15.46 -0.86 4.75
C LYS A 5 -14.89 -1.83 3.70
N ARG A 6 -13.74 -2.45 3.98
CA ARG A 6 -13.02 -3.29 3.05
C ARG A 6 -12.60 -4.52 3.82
N ASP A 7 -12.95 -5.69 3.33
CA ASP A 7 -12.82 -6.98 4.03
C ASP A 7 -11.36 -7.47 4.07
N ILE A 8 -10.41 -6.53 4.19
CA ILE A 8 -8.98 -6.78 4.18
C ILE A 8 -8.30 -6.05 5.34
N CYS A 9 -7.40 -6.76 6.02
CA CYS A 9 -6.58 -6.17 7.08
C CYS A 9 -5.15 -5.93 6.61
N PHE A 10 -4.41 -5.13 7.38
CA PHE A 10 -3.04 -4.75 7.04
C PHE A 10 -2.12 -5.97 6.94
N GLU A 11 -2.32 -6.95 7.82
CA GLU A 11 -1.57 -8.20 7.83
C GLU A 11 -1.72 -9.00 6.53
N GLN A 12 -2.90 -8.95 5.90
CA GLN A 12 -3.12 -9.59 4.60
C GLN A 12 -2.33 -8.89 3.48
N ILE A 13 -2.28 -7.56 3.48
CA ILE A 13 -1.46 -6.80 2.52
C ILE A 13 0.01 -7.22 2.64
N VAL A 14 0.57 -7.24 3.85
CA VAL A 14 1.97 -7.61 4.08
C VAL A 14 2.24 -9.06 3.64
N MET A 15 1.32 -9.97 3.95
CA MET A 15 1.43 -11.37 3.51
C MET A 15 1.45 -11.49 1.98
N HIS A 16 0.58 -10.79 1.26
CA HIS A 16 0.52 -10.83 -0.20
C HIS A 16 1.75 -10.20 -0.86
N ILE A 17 2.27 -9.09 -0.31
CA ILE A 17 3.55 -8.53 -0.75
C ILE A 17 4.67 -9.56 -0.58
N GLY A 18 4.74 -10.23 0.58
CA GLY A 18 5.74 -11.28 0.84
C GLY A 18 5.62 -12.52 -0.05
N LYS A 19 4.43 -12.76 -0.64
CA LYS A 19 4.19 -13.83 -1.62
C LYS A 19 4.58 -13.46 -3.05
N GLY A 20 4.94 -12.20 -3.31
CA GLY A 20 5.26 -11.69 -4.64
C GLY A 20 4.07 -11.10 -5.38
N ASP A 21 2.94 -10.88 -4.71
CA ASP A 21 1.73 -10.29 -5.31
C ASP A 21 1.80 -8.75 -5.43
N LEU A 22 2.97 -8.17 -5.19
CA LEU A 22 3.24 -6.76 -5.44
C LEU A 22 3.37 -6.53 -6.96
N VAL A 23 2.46 -5.73 -7.50
CA VAL A 23 2.44 -5.39 -8.92
C VAL A 23 3.40 -4.25 -9.22
N ASP A 24 3.32 -3.16 -8.46
CA ASP A 24 4.17 -1.98 -8.66
C ASP A 24 4.20 -1.05 -7.43
N ILE A 25 5.15 -0.12 -7.43
CA ILE A 25 5.25 1.00 -6.50
C ILE A 25 5.27 2.30 -7.30
N ILE A 26 4.23 3.12 -7.13
CA ILE A 26 4.13 4.41 -7.81
C ILE A 26 4.19 5.58 -6.82
N ALA A 27 4.60 6.75 -7.29
CA ALA A 27 4.44 7.98 -6.51
C ALA A 27 2.94 8.32 -6.38
N ASN A 28 2.52 8.86 -5.22
CA ASN A 28 1.16 9.41 -5.12
C ASN A 28 1.01 10.55 -6.14
N PRO A 29 -0.01 10.55 -7.02
CA PRO A 29 -0.21 11.63 -8.00
C PRO A 29 -0.29 13.02 -7.38
N ASN A 30 -0.76 13.13 -6.14
CA ASN A 30 -0.92 14.39 -5.42
C ASN A 30 0.27 14.65 -4.47
N GLN A 31 1.48 14.75 -5.02
CA GLN A 31 2.69 15.04 -4.24
C GLN A 31 2.64 16.40 -3.53
N ASN A 32 1.91 17.39 -4.08
CA ASN A 32 1.76 18.69 -3.41
C ASN A 32 1.06 18.58 -2.06
N LYS A 33 0.09 17.66 -1.95
CA LYS A 33 -0.65 17.41 -0.70
C LYS A 33 -0.03 16.32 0.16
N TYR A 34 0.63 15.34 -0.46
CA TYR A 34 1.26 14.20 0.22
C TYR A 34 2.72 14.03 -0.22
N PRO A 35 3.63 14.95 0.15
CA PRO A 35 5.02 14.90 -0.27
C PRO A 35 5.70 13.61 0.19
N GLY A 36 6.38 12.93 -0.74
CA GLY A 36 7.12 11.71 -0.44
C GLY A 36 6.25 10.45 -0.23
N GLN A 37 4.92 10.58 -0.28
CA GLN A 37 4.03 9.44 -0.20
C GLN A 37 4.05 8.66 -1.52
N LYS A 38 4.13 7.34 -1.39
CA LYS A 38 4.05 6.37 -2.48
C LYS A 38 2.83 5.49 -2.30
N ILE A 39 2.50 4.72 -3.31
CA ILE A 39 1.37 3.80 -3.34
C ILE A 39 1.90 2.44 -3.79
N LEU A 40 1.67 1.42 -2.97
CA LEU A 40 1.82 0.03 -3.36
C LEU A 40 0.58 -0.40 -4.14
N ILE A 41 0.80 -1.06 -5.26
CA ILE A 41 -0.24 -1.71 -6.05
C ILE A 41 -0.11 -3.20 -5.80
N VAL A 42 -1.08 -3.80 -5.11
CA VAL A 42 -1.06 -5.22 -4.73
C VAL A 42 -2.25 -5.93 -5.36
N ASP A 43 -2.02 -7.03 -6.05
CA ASP A 43 -3.11 -7.89 -6.57
C ASP A 43 -3.48 -8.92 -5.50
N ILE A 44 -4.73 -8.89 -5.04
CA ILE A 44 -5.23 -9.85 -4.07
C ILE A 44 -6.45 -10.51 -4.67
N ASN A 45 -6.26 -11.76 -5.12
CA ASN A 45 -7.27 -12.58 -5.76
C ASN A 45 -7.93 -11.92 -6.99
N GLY A 46 -7.15 -11.22 -7.82
CA GLY A 46 -7.62 -10.55 -9.03
C GLY A 46 -8.20 -9.15 -8.77
N TYR A 47 -8.04 -8.61 -7.57
CA TYR A 47 -8.48 -7.27 -7.20
C TYR A 47 -7.29 -6.40 -6.79
N ILE A 48 -7.17 -5.23 -7.42
CA ILE A 48 -6.07 -4.30 -7.15
C ILE A 48 -6.35 -3.44 -5.91
N TRP A 49 -5.42 -3.52 -4.96
CA TRP A 49 -5.39 -2.70 -3.75
C TRP A 49 -4.31 -1.64 -3.87
N LEU A 50 -4.70 -0.38 -3.67
CA LEU A 50 -3.80 0.76 -3.56
C LEU A 50 -3.54 1.04 -2.09
N VAL A 51 -2.30 0.86 -1.65
CA VAL A 51 -1.92 1.02 -0.24
C VAL A 51 -0.91 2.17 -0.13
N PRO A 52 -1.35 3.35 0.34
CA PRO A 52 -0.45 4.47 0.54
C PRO A 52 0.57 4.18 1.66
N PHE A 53 1.81 4.57 1.43
CA PHE A 53 2.86 4.49 2.42
C PHE A 53 3.87 5.65 2.30
N VAL A 54 4.56 5.94 3.38
CA VAL A 54 5.69 6.88 3.42
C VAL A 54 6.91 6.11 3.91
N GLN A 55 8.05 6.33 3.25
CA GLN A 55 9.32 5.79 3.68
C GLN A 55 10.14 6.90 4.34
N GLU A 56 10.49 6.73 5.61
CA GLU A 56 11.35 7.63 6.35
C GLU A 56 12.61 6.88 6.80
N GLN A 57 13.75 7.22 6.22
CA GLN A 57 15.04 6.56 6.47
C GLN A 57 14.93 5.04 6.22
N GLU A 58 15.06 4.23 7.28
CA GLU A 58 14.95 2.77 7.25
C GLU A 58 13.54 2.27 7.58
N ASN A 59 12.61 3.16 7.96
CA ASN A 59 11.25 2.81 8.37
C ASN A 59 10.22 3.03 7.25
N VAL A 60 9.20 2.18 7.21
CA VAL A 60 8.06 2.26 6.29
C VAL A 60 6.78 2.37 7.09
N TYR A 61 6.00 3.42 6.84
CA TYR A 61 4.72 3.68 7.48
C TYR A 61 3.59 3.59 6.47
N PHE A 62 2.63 2.71 6.74
CA PHE A 62 1.40 2.58 5.95
C PHE A 62 0.31 3.46 6.54
N LEU A 63 -0.52 4.07 5.69
CA LEU A 63 -1.49 5.10 6.06
C LEU A 63 -2.95 4.66 5.89
#